data_AF-A0A961V228-F1
#
_entry.id   AF-A0A961V228-F1
#
_cell.length_a   1.000
_cell.length_b   1.000
_cell.length_c   1.000
_cell.angle_alpha   90.00
_cell.angle_beta   90.00
_cell.angle_gamma   90.00
#
_symmetry.space_group_name_H-M   'P 1'
#
loop_
_entity.id
_entity.type
_entity.pdbx_description
1 polymer ?
#
loop_
_entity_poly.entity_id
_entity_poly.type
_entity_poly.pdbx_seq_one_letter_code
_entity_poly.pdbx_strand_id
1 'polypeptide(L)' 'MTGNFTTVFGKTKPVIAMVHLGALPGSPLHDASRGLEGLVEGAARDLDALQKAGFDAVMFG' A
#
# COMPACT_ATOMS: atom_id res chain seq x y z
N MET A 1 14.33 20.93 -2.00
CA MET A 1 13.74 19.56 -1.89
C MET A 1 12.20 19.54 -1.80
N THR A 2 11.48 20.66 -2.01
CA THR A 2 10.01 20.74 -1.89
C THR A 2 9.24 20.76 -3.22
N GLY A 3 9.93 20.89 -4.35
CA GLY A 3 9.30 21.04 -5.67
C GLY A 3 8.42 19.85 -6.06
N ASN A 4 8.95 18.62 -5.96
CA ASN A 4 8.25 17.42 -6.42
C ASN A 4 6.92 17.18 -5.68
N PHE A 5 6.90 17.35 -4.36
CA PHE A 5 5.67 17.19 -3.58
C PHE A 5 4.61 18.22 -3.96
N THR A 6 5.01 19.48 -4.16
CA THR A 6 4.08 20.54 -4.57
C THR A 6 3.55 20.29 -5.99
N THR A 7 4.37 19.73 -6.88
CA THR A 7 3.94 19.37 -8.24
C THR A 7 2.92 18.23 -8.25
N VAL A 8 3.10 17.22 -7.39
CA VAL A 8 2.23 16.03 -7.35
C VAL A 8 0.94 16.29 -6.56
N PHE A 9 1.03 16.91 -5.38
CA PHE A 9 -0.09 17.05 -4.45
C PHE A 9 -0.65 18.49 -4.38
N GLY A 10 0.03 19.47 -4.98
CA GLY A 10 -0.34 20.88 -4.84
C GLY A 10 0.07 21.47 -3.50
N LYS A 11 -0.63 22.54 -3.07
CA LYS A 11 -0.42 23.24 -1.79
C LYS A 11 -1.35 22.72 -0.69
N THR A 12 -1.59 21.42 -0.66
CA THR A 12 -2.40 20.75 0.38
C THR A 12 -1.47 19.91 1.28
N LYS A 13 -1.99 19.45 2.42
CA LYS A 13 -1.30 18.48 3.27
C LYS A 13 -1.72 17.07 2.80
N PRO A 14 -0.88 16.32 2.07
CA PRO A 14 -1.28 15.01 1.57
C PRO A 14 -1.40 14.00 2.71
N VAL A 15 -2.34 13.08 2.57
CA VAL A 15 -2.51 11.91 3.41
C VAL A 15 -2.08 10.68 2.61
N ILE A 16 -0.99 10.05 3.05
CA ILE A 16 -0.37 8.90 2.38
C ILE A 16 -0.66 7.65 3.21
N ALA A 17 -1.34 6.67 2.60
CA ALA A 17 -1.63 5.39 3.25
C ALA A 17 -0.53 4.35 3.03
N MET A 18 -0.59 3.27 3.81
CA MET A 18 0.27 2.10 3.65
C MET A 18 -0.56 0.92 3.16
N VAL A 19 -0.19 0.37 2.01
CA VAL A 19 -0.64 -0.95 1.55
C VAL A 19 0.25 -1.99 2.21
N HIS A 20 -0.35 -2.90 2.95
CA HIS A 20 0.39 -3.90 3.71
C HIS A 20 0.58 -5.18 2.90
N LEU A 21 1.83 -5.61 2.77
CA LEU A 21 2.13 -6.98 2.38
C LEU A 21 2.03 -7.87 3.62
N GLY A 22 1.34 -9.00 3.48
CA GLY A 22 1.30 -10.02 4.52
C GLY A 22 2.67 -10.66 4.78
N ALA A 23 2.71 -11.62 5.69
CA ALA A 23 3.95 -12.34 6.03
C ALA A 23 4.56 -13.01 4.78
N LEU A 24 5.78 -12.59 4.43
CA LEU A 24 6.54 -13.11 3.28
C LEU A 24 7.12 -14.51 3.55
N PRO A 25 7.46 -15.27 2.50
CA PRO A 25 8.16 -16.55 2.66
C PRO A 25 9.38 -16.44 3.58
N GLY A 26 9.45 -17.33 4.56
CA GLY A 26 10.49 -17.30 5.61
C GLY A 26 10.05 -16.64 6.92
N SER A 27 8.90 -15.96 6.95
CA SER A 27 8.27 -15.50 8.19
C SER A 27 7.43 -16.61 8.86
N PRO A 28 7.39 -16.70 10.21
CA PRO A 28 6.57 -17.70 10.92
C PRO A 28 5.07 -17.65 10.58
N LEU A 29 4.57 -16.49 10.15
CA LEU A 29 3.16 -16.29 9.82
C LEU A 29 2.86 -16.42 8.32
N HIS A 30 3.82 -16.86 7.50
CA HIS A 30 3.61 -17.02 6.07
C HIS A 30 2.58 -18.14 5.78
N ASP A 31 1.54 -17.80 5.02
CA ASP A 31 0.56 -18.76 4.53
C ASP A 31 1.08 -19.42 3.24
N ALA A 32 1.74 -20.58 3.42
CA ALA A 32 2.25 -21.36 2.29
C ALA A 32 1.14 -21.93 1.38
N SER A 33 -0.10 -22.02 1.84
CA SER A 33 -1.21 -22.56 1.04
C SER A 33 -1.72 -21.56 0.01
N ARG A 34 -1.72 -20.27 0.36
CA ARG A 34 -2.10 -19.17 -0.54
C ARG A 34 -0.93 -18.60 -1.32
N GLY A 35 0.30 -18.89 -0.90
CA GLY A 35 1.52 -18.54 -1.62
C GLY A 35 1.69 -17.03 -1.83
N LEU A 36 2.46 -16.67 -2.85
CA LEU A 36 2.70 -15.27 -3.21
C LEU A 36 1.45 -14.63 -3.84
N GLU A 37 0.65 -15.41 -4.54
CA GLU A 37 -0.59 -14.99 -5.17
C GLU A 37 -1.57 -14.43 -4.13
N GLY A 38 -1.71 -15.11 -2.98
CA GLY A 38 -2.55 -14.66 -1.89
C GLY A 38 -2.08 -13.35 -1.22
N LEU A 39 -0.77 -13.10 -1.22
CA LEU A 39 -0.20 -11.83 -0.75
C LEU A 39 -0.51 -10.69 -1.71
N VAL A 40 -0.36 -10.92 -3.02
CA VAL A 40 -0.70 -9.94 -4.06
C VAL A 40 -2.20 -9.63 -4.05
N GLU A 41 -3.06 -10.63 -3.93
CA GLU A 41 -4.51 -10.43 -3.75
C GLU A 41 -4.86 -9.65 -2.47
N GLY A 42 -4.11 -9.89 -1.38
CA GLY A 42 -4.24 -9.13 -0.14
C GLY A 42 -3.93 -7.66 -0.35
N ALA A 43 -2.75 -7.39 -0.93
CA ALA A 43 -2.29 -6.03 -1.24
C ALA A 43 -3.24 -5.30 -2.20
N ALA A 44 -3.76 -6.00 -3.21
CA ALA A 44 -4.72 -5.43 -4.16
C ALA A 44 -6.04 -5.01 -3.49
N ARG A 45 -6.54 -5.82 -2.53
CA ARG A 45 -7.74 -5.48 -1.75
C ARG A 45 -7.51 -4.30 -0.81
N ASP A 46 -6.35 -4.26 -0.15
CA ASP A 46 -5.98 -3.12 0.71
C ASP A 46 -5.86 -1.83 -0.11
N LEU A 47 -5.19 -1.88 -1.27
CA LEU A 47 -5.09 -0.77 -2.21
C LEU A 47 -6.47 -0.26 -2.67
N ASP A 48 -7.36 -1.16 -3.09
CA ASP A 48 -8.72 -0.80 -3.51
C ASP A 48 -9.51 -0.11 -2.38
N ALA A 49 -9.39 -0.59 -1.14
CA ALA A 49 -10.02 0.03 0.02
C ALA A 49 -9.47 1.44 0.30
N LEU A 50 -8.15 1.62 0.23
CA LEU A 50 -7.49 2.90 0.44
C LEU A 50 -7.84 3.92 -0.66
N GLN A 51 -7.91 3.48 -1.92
CA GLN A 51 -8.35 4.33 -3.02
C GLN A 51 -9.80 4.78 -2.83
N LYS A 52 -10.71 3.88 -2.42
CA LYS A 52 -12.11 4.21 -2.12
C LYS A 52 -12.26 5.16 -0.92
N ALA A 53 -11.35 5.10 0.04
CA ALA A 53 -11.32 6.01 1.19
C ALA A 53 -10.79 7.41 0.85
N GLY A 54 -10.22 7.61 -0.35
CA GLY A 54 -9.80 8.93 -0.84
C GLY A 54 -8.43 9.39 -0.34
N PHE A 55 -7.51 8.46 -0.07
CA PHE A 55 -6.11 8.82 0.21
C PHE A 55 -5.43 9.41 -1.03
N ASP A 56 -4.53 10.37 -0.82
CA ASP A 56 -3.85 11.08 -1.90
C ASP A 56 -2.76 10.24 -2.58
N ALA A 57 -2.14 9.33 -1.82
CA ALA A 57 -1.14 8.38 -2.30
C ALA A 57 -1.04 7.16 -1.38
N VAL A 58 -0.31 6.15 -1.85
CA VAL A 58 0.00 4.94 -1.10
C VAL A 58 1.50 4.65 -1.13
N MET A 59 1.97 3.97 -0.10
CA MET A 59 3.27 3.30 -0.04
C MET A 59 3.05 1.80 0.14
N PHE A 60 4.02 0.99 -0.26
CA PHE A 60 3.99 -0.46 -0.07
C PHE A 60 5.04 -0.84 0.97
N GLY A 61 4.66 -1.68 1.93
CA GLY A 61 5.51 -2.16 3.02
C GLY A 61 5.43 -3.66 3.22
#